data_AF-A0A6V7TKB1-F1
#
_entry.id   AF-A0A6V7TKB1-F1
#
_cell.length_a   1.000
_cell.length_b   1.000
_cell.length_c   1.000
_cell.angle_alpha   90.00
_cell.angle_beta   90.00
_cell.angle_gamma   90.00
#
_symmetry.space_group_name_H-M   'P 1'
#
loop_
_entity.id
_entity.type
_entity.pdbx_description
1 polymer ?
#
loop_
_entity_poly.entity_id
_entity_poly.type
_entity_poly.pdbx_seq_one_letter_code
_entity_poly.pdbx_strand_id
1 'polypeptide(L)' 'MSEEFPYIFFTQNGKQIGKAVHLKENFDLVFKPFVTLKCFSVDTNFGQDLKAKPFSYDITRHFILNEFY' A
#
# COMPACT_ATOMS: atom_id res chain seq x y z
N MET A 1 -2.49 7.26 25.20
CA MET A 1 -1.91 6.45 24.12
C MET A 1 -2.94 6.45 23.00
N SER A 2 -2.68 7.07 21.85
CA SER A 2 -3.60 6.95 20.72
C SER A 2 -3.52 5.51 20.22
N GLU A 3 -4.67 4.87 20.04
CA GLU A 3 -4.72 3.57 19.38
C GLU A 3 -4.41 3.80 17.90
N GLU A 4 -3.25 3.33 17.44
CA GLU A 4 -2.89 3.36 16.03
C GLU A 4 -3.47 2.13 15.34
N PHE A 5 -4.29 2.35 14.33
CA PHE A 5 -4.86 1.29 13.51
C PHE A 5 -4.18 1.24 12.14
N PRO A 6 -4.00 0.04 11.57
CA PRO A 6 -3.44 -0.08 10.23
C PRO A 6 -4.39 0.52 9.19
N TYR A 7 -3.81 1.06 8.12
CA TYR A 7 -4.56 1.58 6.98
C TYR A 7 -3.97 1.07 5.66
N ILE A 8 -4.82 1.02 4.64
CA ILE A 8 -4.45 0.60 3.28
C ILE A 8 -4.80 1.74 2.32
N PHE A 9 -3.88 2.08 1.42
CA PHE A 9 -4.12 3.02 0.33
C PHE A 9 -3.53 2.48 -0.96
N PHE A 10 -3.99 3.04 -2.08
CA PHE A 10 -3.57 2.62 -3.40
C PHE A 10 -2.86 3.77 -4.10
N THR A 11 -1.90 3.45 -4.96
CA THR A 11 -1.25 4.42 -5.83
C THR A 11 -1.31 3.95 -7.27
N GLN A 12 -1.39 4.91 -8.19
CA GLN A 12 -1.24 4.69 -9.62
C GLN A 12 -0.14 5.61 -10.12
N ASN A 13 0.90 5.03 -10.72
CA ASN A 13 2.08 5.76 -11.21
C ASN A 13 2.71 6.69 -10.15
N GLY A 14 2.81 6.21 -8.90
CA GLY A 14 3.42 6.96 -7.79
C GLY A 14 2.52 8.03 -7.13
N LYS A 15 1.28 8.21 -7.60
CA LYS A 15 0.30 9.12 -6.98
C LYS A 15 -0.79 8.35 -6.27
N GLN A 16 -1.15 8.76 -5.05
CA GLN A 16 -2.27 8.15 -4.33
C GLN A 16 -3.59 8.31 -5.11
N ILE A 17 -4.38 7.23 -5.14
CA ILE A 17 -5.71 7.20 -5.71
C ILE A 17 -6.72 6.81 -4.62
N GLY A 18 -7.83 7.55 -4.56
CA GLY A 18 -8.87 7.33 -3.56
C GLY A 18 -8.46 7.66 -2.12
N LYS A 19 -9.36 7.34 -1.18
CA LYS A 19 -9.15 7.51 0.26
C LYS A 19 -8.47 6.28 0.85
N ALA A 20 -7.68 6.47 1.90
CA ALA A 20 -7.16 5.37 2.70
C ALA A 20 -8.32 4.64 3.41
N VAL A 21 -8.19 3.33 3.52
CA VAL A 21 -9.10 2.47 4.28
C VAL A 21 -8.49 2.25 5.65
N HIS A 22 -9.09 2.84 6.68
CA HIS A 22 -8.72 2.58 8.07
C HIS A 22 -9.35 1.27 8.54
N LEU A 23 -8.53 0.40 9.10
CA LEU A 23 -9.01 -0.85 9.68
C LEU A 23 -9.49 -0.55 11.10
N LYS A 24 -10.72 -0.94 11.44
CA LYS A 24 -11.36 -0.56 12.72
C LYS A 24 -10.98 -1.46 13.90
N GLU A 25 -10.22 -2.51 13.63
CA GLU A 25 -9.81 -3.51 14.61
C GLU A 25 -8.31 -3.76 14.45
N ASN A 26 -7.62 -3.95 15.58
CA ASN A 26 -6.25 -4.45 15.59
C ASN A 26 -6.30 -5.94 15.25
N PHE A 27 -6.42 -6.23 13.97
CA PHE A 27 -6.40 -7.60 13.49
C PHE A 27 -4.99 -8.16 13.62
N ASP A 28 -4.85 -9.28 14.36
CA ASP A 28 -3.69 -10.18 14.27
C ASP A 28 -3.60 -10.90 12.90
N LEU A 29 -4.26 -10.36 11.87
CA LEU A 29 -4.35 -10.95 10.54
C LEU A 29 -3.12 -10.60 9.71
N VAL A 30 -2.42 -11.64 9.25
CA VAL A 30 -1.35 -11.52 8.27
C VAL A 30 -1.96 -11.15 6.92
N PHE A 31 -1.87 -9.87 6.53
CA PHE A 31 -2.20 -9.43 5.18
C PHE A 31 -1.24 -10.07 4.17
N LYS A 32 -1.81 -10.59 3.08
CA LYS A 32 -1.04 -11.12 1.96
C LYS A 32 -1.46 -10.41 0.68
N PRO A 33 -0.51 -9.92 -0.13
CA PRO A 33 -0.86 -9.36 -1.42
C PRO A 33 -1.49 -10.44 -2.29
N PHE A 34 -2.57 -10.09 -3.00
CA PHE A 34 -3.23 -10.99 -3.96
C PHE A 34 -3.57 -10.22 -5.23
N VAL A 35 -3.57 -10.93 -6.36
CA VAL A 35 -3.96 -10.40 -7.66
C VAL A 35 -4.76 -11.45 -8.41
N THR A 36 -5.89 -11.03 -8.99
CA THR A 36 -6.74 -11.89 -9.83
C THR A 36 -6.79 -11.27 -11.23
N LEU A 37 -6.50 -12.09 -12.25
CA LEU A 37 -6.46 -11.65 -13.65
C LEU A 37 -7.53 -12.36 -14.46
N LYS A 38 -8.11 -11.67 -15.45
CA LYS A 38 -9.05 -12.26 -16.41
C LYS A 38 -8.61 -11.94 -17.83
N CYS A 39 -7.92 -12.89 -18.48
CA CYS A 39 -7.37 -12.77 -19.84
C CYS A 39 -6.24 -11.72 -20.00
N PHE A 40 -5.42 -11.50 -18.97
CA PHE A 40 -4.27 -10.58 -19.01
C PHE A 40 -3.04 -11.20 -18.34
N SER A 41 -1.86 -10.67 -18.65
CA SER A 41 -0.60 -10.95 -17.95
C SER A 41 -0.10 -9.68 -17.26
N VAL A 42 0.51 -9.85 -16.08
CA VAL A 42 1.15 -8.76 -15.33
C VAL A 42 2.52 -9.22 -14.84
N ASP A 43 3.50 -8.32 -14.85
CA ASP A 43 4.74 -8.48 -14.10
C ASP A 43 4.54 -7.88 -12.71
N THR A 44 4.94 -8.61 -11.67
CA THR A 44 4.78 -8.17 -10.28
C THR A 44 6.14 -7.92 -9.66
N ASN A 45 6.21 -6.88 -8.82
CA ASN A 45 7.40 -6.56 -8.07
C ASN A 45 7.04 -6.54 -6.58
N PHE A 46 7.57 -7.51 -5.83
CA PHE A 46 7.42 -7.60 -4.38
C PHE A 46 8.67 -7.11 -3.62
N GLY A 47 9.59 -6.41 -4.30
CA GLY A 47 10.76 -5.80 -3.68
C GLY A 47 12.02 -6.66 -3.64
N GLN A 48 12.09 -7.74 -4.44
CA GLN A 48 13.27 -8.61 -4.49
C GLN A 48 14.51 -7.89 -5.08
N ASP A 49 14.31 -6.95 -6.02
CA ASP A 49 15.39 -6.14 -6.60
C ASP A 49 14.92 -4.69 -6.83
N LEU A 50 15.08 -3.86 -5.80
CA LEU A 50 14.72 -2.44 -5.85
C LEU A 50 15.76 -1.57 -6.58
N LYS A 51 16.97 -2.10 -6.87
CA LYS A 51 17.98 -1.36 -7.62
C LYS A 51 17.67 -1.39 -9.12
N ALA A 52 17.35 -2.56 -9.67
CA ALA A 52 16.99 -2.70 -11.07
C ALA A 52 15.51 -2.42 -11.33
N LYS A 53 14.62 -2.75 -10.38
CA LYS A 53 13.17 -2.51 -10.45
C LYS A 53 12.68 -1.71 -9.22
N PRO A 54 12.92 -0.39 -9.16
CA PRO A 54 12.41 0.43 -8.07
C PRO A 54 10.87 0.50 -8.09
N PHE A 55 10.26 0.71 -6.93
CA PHE A 55 8.84 1.07 -6.87
C PHE A 55 8.63 2.48 -7.43
N SER A 56 7.53 2.69 -8.15
CA SER A 56 7.14 4.03 -8.62
C SER A 56 6.72 4.96 -7.48
N TYR A 57 6.32 4.39 -6.33
CA TYR A 57 6.00 5.14 -5.13
C TYR A 57 7.19 5.16 -4.18
N ASP A 58 7.64 6.37 -3.80
CA ASP A 58 8.70 6.56 -2.82
C ASP A 58 8.09 6.52 -1.40
N ILE A 59 8.18 5.34 -0.78
CA ILE A 59 7.68 5.11 0.58
C ILE A 59 8.37 6.03 1.63
N THR A 60 9.57 6.54 1.35
CA THR A 60 10.30 7.41 2.30
C THR A 60 9.72 8.82 2.37
N ARG A 61 8.96 9.22 1.32
CA ARG A 61 8.24 10.49 1.25
C ARG A 61 6.79 10.37 1.70
N HIS A 62 6.41 9.24 2.29
CA HIS A 62 5.08 9.06 2.83
C HIS A 62 4.93 9.89 4.11
N PHE A 63 4.38 11.09 3.96
CA PHE A 63 3.89 11.88 5.09
C PHE A 63 2.43 11.50 5.31
N ILE A 64 2.11 10.89 6.45
CA ILE A 64 0.73 10.80 6.91
C ILE A 64 0.32 12.24 7.21
N LEU A 65 -0.42 12.87 6.29
CA LEU A 65 -1.09 14.13 6.59
C LEU A 65 -2.03 13.86 7.77
N ASN A 66 -1.83 14.59 8.86
CA ASN A 66 -2.66 14.49 10.07
C ASN A 66 -4.16 14.79 9.83
N GLU A 67 -4.57 15.13 8.60
CA GLU A 67 -5.97 15.31 8.21
C GLU A 67 -6.80 14.02 8.24
N PHE A 68 -6.20 12.89 8.64
CA PHE A 68 -6.87 11.61 8.85
C PHE A 68 -6.78 11.09 10.31
N TYR A 69 -6.29 11.90 11.26
CA TYR A 69 -6.43 11.67 12.71
C TYR A 69 -7.60 12.48 13.29
#